data_AF-A0AAU1AVP1-F1
#
_entry.id   AF-A0AAU1AVP1-F1
#
_cell.length_a   1.000
_cell.length_b   1.000
_cell.length_c   1.000
_cell.angle_alpha   90.00
_cell.angle_beta   90.00
_cell.angle_gamma   90.00
#
_symmetry.space_group_name_H-M   'P 1'
#
loop_
_entity.id
_entity.type
_entity.pdbx_description
1 polymer ?
#
loop_
_entity_poly.entity_id
_entity_poly.type
_entity_poly.pdbx_seq_one_letter_code
_entity_poly.pdbx_strand_id
1 'polypeptide(L)'
;MHHVVGPRGNATGGDPATDTTNYGYDNEGYPTSVTDPSGAVTETRYDDANRPTQVIDPLQRITKYGYDKAGNQTSVTDPSGAVTSWQYDDTGRLDATIDALTKTTSYDHDPDGLRTHEVNPLGHTTTWKYDNDGRLESMTDPRGNVVGATAAEFATSFQYDAAGNRTKIIDPLGRSTVTEYDASNRPTKVFDANNRPTAYEYDKLGRVQNVSAPNRPATSFGYDLAGNLETVTTPLGKIYDYDYDKSGRVTAVKTPHRPGHRIHLHLGRVGRHDDPPRWLHHVRVRPDGSHDEGGLQRHHPGPQLHLRRCRADQDGEQRDQHRDLRLRHRRAGEQHRLRWQDLRVRLEQERPAEAAYPAGRAGAELHLA
;
A
#
# COMPACT_ATOMS: atom_id res chain seq x y z
N MET A 1 -21.00 29.36 -23.59
CA MET A 1 -20.73 29.12 -22.15
C MET A 1 -21.16 27.71 -21.83
N HIS A 2 -20.22 26.85 -21.44
CA HIS A 2 -20.56 25.57 -20.81
C HIS A 2 -20.43 25.73 -19.30
N HIS A 3 -21.29 25.05 -18.56
CA HIS A 3 -21.23 25.00 -17.11
C HIS A 3 -21.24 23.54 -16.67
N VAL A 4 -20.49 23.25 -15.60
CA VAL A 4 -20.46 21.93 -14.98
C VAL A 4 -20.85 22.10 -13.52
N VAL A 5 -21.93 21.43 -13.11
CA VAL A 5 -22.36 21.39 -11.72
C VAL A 5 -21.55 20.33 -10.99
N GLY A 6 -20.89 20.72 -9.91
CA GLY A 6 -20.09 19.81 -9.10
C GLY A 6 -20.95 18.73 -8.40
N PRO A 7 -20.32 17.65 -7.89
CA PRO A 7 -21.03 16.56 -7.22
C PRO A 7 -21.87 16.99 -6.00
N ARG A 8 -21.47 18.07 -5.32
CA ARG A 8 -22.21 18.68 -4.20
C ARG A 8 -23.48 19.39 -4.67
N GLY A 9 -23.42 20.12 -5.78
CA GLY A 9 -24.59 20.75 -6.40
C GLY A 9 -25.59 19.73 -6.97
N ASN A 10 -25.11 18.54 -7.37
CA ASN A 10 -25.95 17.44 -7.84
C ASN A 10 -26.52 16.54 -6.72
N ALA A 11 -26.18 16.79 -5.45
CA ALA A 11 -26.71 16.03 -4.33
C ALA A 11 -28.11 16.50 -3.93
N THR A 12 -28.90 15.63 -3.30
CA THR A 12 -30.22 15.99 -2.77
C THR A 12 -30.06 17.05 -1.67
N GLY A 13 -30.55 18.27 -1.92
CA GLY A 13 -30.37 19.44 -1.04
C GLY A 13 -29.12 20.27 -1.32
N GLY A 14 -28.34 19.94 -2.36
CA GLY A 14 -27.30 20.81 -2.91
C GLY A 14 -27.90 21.95 -3.73
N ASP A 15 -27.17 23.05 -3.83
CA ASP A 15 -27.54 24.17 -4.69
C ASP A 15 -26.61 24.20 -5.91
N PRO A 16 -27.12 23.80 -7.10
CA PRO A 16 -26.36 23.86 -8.35
C PRO A 16 -25.79 25.25 -8.61
N ALA A 17 -26.48 26.33 -8.25
CA ALA A 17 -26.03 27.69 -8.53
C ALA A 17 -24.77 28.07 -7.75
N THR A 18 -24.56 27.50 -6.56
CA THR A 18 -23.36 27.75 -5.72
C THR A 18 -22.25 26.74 -5.90
N ASP A 19 -22.48 25.67 -6.67
CA ASP A 19 -21.52 24.59 -6.93
C ASP A 19 -21.25 24.43 -8.43
N THR A 20 -21.50 25.48 -9.23
CA THR A 20 -21.28 25.49 -10.68
C THR A 20 -19.92 26.07 -11.03
N THR A 21 -19.16 25.37 -11.87
CA THR A 21 -18.00 25.92 -12.58
C THR A 21 -18.41 26.36 -13.98
N ASN A 22 -18.11 27.60 -14.35
CA ASN A 22 -18.42 28.16 -15.66
C ASN A 22 -17.17 28.20 -16.54
N TYR A 23 -17.34 27.91 -17.83
CA TYR A 23 -16.27 27.90 -18.81
C TYR A 23 -16.57 28.86 -19.98
N GLY A 24 -15.64 29.77 -20.22
CA GLY A 24 -15.52 30.54 -21.46
C GLY A 24 -14.60 29.83 -22.44
N TYR A 25 -14.87 29.97 -23.74
CA TYR A 25 -14.11 29.33 -24.81
C TYR A 25 -13.79 30.34 -25.91
N ASP A 26 -12.74 30.08 -26.67
CA ASP A 26 -12.51 30.73 -27.97
C ASP A 26 -13.40 30.13 -29.08
N ASN A 27 -13.19 30.56 -30.32
CA ASN A 27 -14.00 30.13 -31.47
C ASN A 27 -13.69 28.69 -31.90
N GLU A 28 -12.50 28.20 -31.53
CA GLU A 28 -11.99 26.86 -31.81
C GLU A 28 -12.38 25.86 -30.71
N GLY A 29 -12.96 26.34 -29.60
CA GLY A 29 -13.51 25.53 -28.51
C GLY A 29 -12.52 25.24 -27.38
N TYR A 30 -11.41 25.97 -27.28
CA TYR A 30 -10.46 25.87 -26.17
C TYR A 30 -10.88 26.79 -25.01
N PRO A 31 -10.75 26.33 -23.75
CA PRO A 31 -11.22 27.09 -22.60
C PRO A 31 -10.33 28.31 -22.35
N THR A 32 -10.89 29.51 -22.49
CA THR A 32 -10.20 30.78 -22.26
C THR A 32 -10.44 31.33 -20.86
N SER A 33 -11.51 30.91 -20.19
CA SER A 33 -11.77 31.24 -18.79
C SER A 33 -12.45 30.11 -18.04
N VAL A 34 -12.08 29.96 -16.77
CA VAL A 34 -12.72 29.05 -15.82
C VAL A 34 -13.09 29.86 -14.59
N THR A 35 -14.38 29.97 -14.31
CA THR A 35 -14.90 30.59 -13.09
C THR A 35 -15.34 29.48 -12.15
N ASP A 36 -14.66 29.33 -11.02
CA ASP A 36 -15.04 28.36 -10.01
C ASP A 36 -16.34 28.79 -9.27
N PRO A 37 -16.92 27.91 -8.44
CA PRO A 37 -18.16 28.26 -7.74
C PRO A 37 -18.02 29.40 -6.71
N SER A 38 -16.78 29.74 -6.31
CA SER A 38 -16.52 30.90 -5.46
C SER A 38 -16.51 32.23 -6.22
N GLY A 39 -16.61 32.17 -7.56
CA GLY A 39 -16.50 33.31 -8.46
C GLY A 39 -15.05 33.66 -8.84
N ALA A 40 -14.07 32.87 -8.40
CA ALA A 40 -12.68 33.09 -8.74
C ALA A 40 -12.43 32.69 -10.20
N VAL A 41 -11.83 33.60 -10.98
CA VAL A 41 -11.64 33.43 -12.42
C VAL A 41 -10.18 33.11 -12.73
N THR A 42 -9.95 32.03 -13.45
CA THR A 42 -8.67 31.73 -14.10
C THR A 42 -8.82 31.98 -15.60
N GLU A 43 -7.92 32.76 -16.19
CA GLU A 43 -7.90 33.00 -17.64
C GLU A 43 -6.71 32.28 -18.28
N THR A 44 -6.90 31.76 -19.49
CA THR A 44 -5.85 31.14 -20.30
C THR A 44 -5.77 31.82 -21.66
N ARG A 45 -4.56 32.18 -22.07
CA ARG A 45 -4.26 32.69 -23.41
C ARG A 45 -3.48 31.63 -24.17
N TYR A 46 -3.72 31.55 -25.48
CA TYR A 46 -3.14 30.55 -26.36
C TYR A 46 -2.32 31.18 -27.48
N ASP A 47 -1.44 30.40 -28.09
CA ASP A 47 -0.82 30.72 -29.38
C ASP A 47 -1.68 30.21 -30.56
N ASP A 48 -1.23 30.47 -31.79
CA ASP A 48 -1.92 30.04 -33.02
C ASP A 48 -2.01 28.51 -33.19
N ALA A 49 -1.25 27.75 -32.39
CA ALA A 49 -1.30 26.29 -32.33
C ALA A 49 -2.18 25.79 -31.17
N ASN A 50 -2.95 26.69 -30.53
CA ASN A 50 -3.82 26.42 -29.39
C ASN A 50 -3.08 25.84 -28.17
N ARG A 51 -1.83 26.26 -27.95
CA ARG A 51 -1.05 25.93 -26.76
C ARG A 51 -1.07 27.08 -25.76
N PRO A 52 -1.25 26.84 -24.44
CA PRO A 52 -1.32 27.90 -23.44
C PRO A 52 -0.03 28.72 -23.39
N THR A 53 -0.07 30.01 -23.67
CA THR A 53 1.08 30.93 -23.52
C THR A 53 1.07 31.67 -22.19
N GLN A 54 -0.12 31.88 -21.61
CA GLN A 54 -0.28 32.52 -20.31
C GLN A 54 -1.45 31.91 -19.54
N VAL A 55 -1.25 31.71 -18.24
CA VAL A 55 -2.33 31.43 -17.28
C VAL A 55 -2.34 32.55 -16.25
N ILE A 56 -3.49 33.20 -16.11
CA ILE A 56 -3.73 34.31 -15.20
C ILE A 56 -4.63 33.78 -14.08
N ASP A 57 -4.12 33.75 -12.86
CA ASP A 57 -4.89 33.26 -11.72
C ASP A 57 -5.89 34.31 -11.21
N PRO A 58 -6.78 33.95 -10.26
CA PRO A 58 -7.76 34.90 -9.70
C PRO A 58 -7.14 36.12 -8.99
N LEU A 59 -5.87 36.05 -8.61
CA LEU A 59 -5.11 37.14 -7.99
C LEU A 59 -4.37 37.98 -9.05
N GLN A 60 -4.66 37.80 -10.34
CA GLN A 60 -4.01 38.47 -11.47
C GLN A 60 -2.50 38.17 -11.58
N ARG A 61 -2.05 37.06 -10.99
CA ARG A 61 -0.68 36.57 -11.12
C ARG A 61 -0.56 35.77 -12.41
N ILE A 62 0.52 36.02 -13.16
CA ILE A 62 0.69 35.47 -14.51
C ILE A 62 1.77 34.40 -14.50
N THR A 63 1.42 33.20 -14.94
CA THR A 63 2.38 32.18 -15.35
C THR A 63 2.50 32.21 -16.86
N LYS A 64 3.73 32.26 -17.41
CA LYS A 64 3.98 32.29 -18.86
C LYS A 64 4.64 31.00 -19.31
N TYR A 65 4.33 30.57 -20.52
CA TYR A 65 4.88 29.38 -21.14
C TYR A 65 5.53 29.74 -22.47
N GLY A 66 6.70 29.17 -22.75
CA GLY A 66 7.40 29.28 -24.02
C GLY A 66 7.43 27.94 -24.73
N TYR A 67 7.38 27.97 -26.07
CA TYR A 67 7.49 26.78 -26.91
C TYR A 67 8.42 27.01 -28.09
N ASP A 68 9.03 25.94 -28.59
CA ASP A 68 9.74 25.95 -29.87
C ASP A 68 8.77 25.78 -31.06
N LYS A 69 9.34 25.76 -32.27
CA LYS A 69 8.60 25.55 -33.52
C LYS A 69 8.07 24.13 -33.69
N ALA A 70 8.68 23.15 -33.04
CA ALA A 70 8.30 21.75 -33.15
C ALA A 70 7.12 21.38 -32.24
N GLY A 71 6.83 22.19 -31.22
CA GLY A 71 5.80 21.85 -30.25
C GLY A 71 6.26 21.93 -28.81
N ASN A 72 7.57 21.78 -28.58
CA ASN A 72 8.12 21.45 -27.27
C ASN A 72 8.15 22.67 -26.37
N GLN A 73 7.81 22.47 -25.10
CA GLN A 73 7.82 23.54 -24.11
C GLN A 73 9.26 23.88 -23.72
N THR A 74 9.67 25.13 -23.96
CA THR A 74 11.04 25.61 -23.71
C THR A 74 11.16 26.40 -22.43
N SER A 75 10.06 26.93 -21.88
CA SER A 75 10.11 27.64 -20.60
C SER A 75 8.78 27.71 -19.87
N VAL A 76 8.88 27.85 -18.54
CA VAL A 76 7.82 28.31 -17.65
C VAL A 76 8.38 29.46 -16.83
N THR A 77 7.70 30.61 -16.85
CA THR A 77 7.96 31.71 -15.93
C THR A 77 6.83 31.76 -14.92
N ASP A 78 7.13 31.56 -13.65
CA ASP A 78 6.14 31.67 -12.59
C ASP A 78 5.79 33.15 -12.30
N PRO A 79 4.77 33.42 -11.46
CA PRO A 79 4.41 34.80 -11.14
C PRO A 79 5.45 35.60 -10.36
N SER A 80 6.44 34.95 -9.74
CA SER A 80 7.56 35.62 -9.08
C SER A 80 8.63 36.08 -10.08
N GLY A 81 8.54 35.63 -11.34
CA GLY A 81 9.52 35.86 -12.39
C GLY A 81 10.62 34.80 -12.46
N ALA A 82 10.54 33.75 -11.63
CA ALA A 82 11.45 32.61 -11.69
C ALA A 82 11.18 31.80 -12.96
N VAL A 83 12.24 31.46 -13.68
CA VAL A 83 12.16 30.79 -14.99
C VAL A 83 12.77 29.41 -14.91
N THR A 84 11.98 28.38 -15.21
CA THR A 84 12.49 27.05 -15.53
C THR A 84 12.47 26.88 -17.05
N SER A 85 13.54 26.33 -17.64
CA SER A 85 13.61 26.13 -19.09
C SER A 85 14.13 24.75 -19.47
N TRP A 86 13.79 24.34 -20.69
CA TRP A 86 14.15 23.06 -21.28
C TRP A 86 14.77 23.30 -22.65
N GLN A 87 15.82 22.54 -22.95
CA GLN A 87 16.48 22.51 -24.25
C GLN A 87 16.31 21.12 -24.85
N TYR A 88 16.15 21.07 -26.17
CA TYR A 88 15.92 19.84 -26.89
C TYR A 88 16.92 19.71 -28.04
N ASP A 89 17.30 18.49 -28.38
CA ASP A 89 18.06 18.21 -29.59
C ASP A 89 17.21 18.38 -30.87
N ASP A 90 17.85 18.24 -32.03
CA ASP A 90 17.20 18.36 -33.35
C ASP A 90 16.08 17.33 -33.59
N THR A 91 16.02 16.27 -32.78
CA THR A 91 14.98 15.23 -32.83
C THR A 91 13.87 15.45 -31.79
N GLY A 92 13.95 16.53 -31.00
CA GLY A 92 12.97 16.88 -29.98
C GLY A 92 13.15 16.13 -28.65
N ARG A 93 14.29 15.48 -28.42
CA ARG A 93 14.62 14.83 -27.13
C ARG A 93 15.21 15.85 -26.17
N LEU A 94 14.96 15.70 -24.87
CA LEU A 94 15.33 16.69 -23.87
C LEU A 94 16.84 16.65 -23.55
N ASP A 95 17.60 17.65 -23.98
CA ASP A 95 19.05 17.75 -23.76
C ASP A 95 19.42 18.44 -22.45
N ALA A 96 18.59 19.37 -21.97
CA ALA A 96 18.86 20.04 -20.71
C ALA A 96 17.62 20.56 -20.01
N THR A 97 17.67 20.61 -18.68
CA THR A 97 16.74 21.35 -17.82
C THR A 97 17.52 22.38 -17.03
N ILE A 98 17.05 23.63 -17.04
CA ILE A 98 17.62 24.73 -16.27
C ILE A 98 16.56 25.18 -15.26
N ASP A 99 16.88 25.09 -13.98
CA ASP A 99 15.96 25.52 -12.92
C ASP A 99 15.94 27.05 -12.75
N ALA A 100 15.02 27.54 -11.91
CA ALA A 100 14.89 28.95 -11.58
C ALA A 100 16.15 29.61 -10.99
N LEU A 101 17.08 28.81 -10.47
CA LEU A 101 18.37 29.24 -9.92
C LEU A 101 19.49 29.13 -10.95
N THR A 102 19.16 28.92 -12.23
CA THR A 102 20.09 28.75 -13.36
C THR A 102 20.96 27.51 -13.25
N LYS A 103 20.56 26.53 -12.43
CA LYS A 103 21.27 25.26 -12.31
C LYS A 103 20.84 24.33 -13.45
N THR A 104 21.82 23.81 -14.18
CA THR A 104 21.60 22.99 -15.36
C THR A 104 21.79 21.52 -15.05
N THR A 105 20.82 20.70 -15.45
CA THR A 105 20.97 19.25 -15.60
C THR A 105 20.97 18.95 -17.09
N SER A 106 22.00 18.29 -17.61
CA SER A 106 22.09 17.93 -19.03
C SER A 106 21.95 16.41 -19.23
N TYR A 107 21.52 16.02 -20.42
CA TYR A 107 21.26 14.63 -20.78
C TYR A 107 21.85 14.34 -22.17
N ASP A 108 22.44 13.16 -22.33
CA ASP A 108 22.86 12.65 -23.63
C ASP A 108 22.03 11.41 -23.99
N HIS A 109 21.81 11.19 -25.28
CA HIS A 109 21.04 10.08 -25.81
C HIS A 109 21.84 9.29 -26.83
N ASP A 110 21.57 7.99 -26.94
CA ASP A 110 22.07 7.16 -28.05
C ASP A 110 21.25 7.40 -29.34
N PRO A 111 21.61 6.76 -30.47
CA PRO A 111 20.86 6.90 -31.72
C PRO A 111 19.40 6.42 -31.65
N ASP A 112 19.07 5.51 -30.72
CA ASP A 112 17.72 4.97 -30.53
C ASP A 112 16.86 5.87 -29.62
N GLY A 113 17.43 6.93 -29.05
CA GLY A 113 16.71 7.85 -28.17
C GLY A 113 16.74 7.48 -26.70
N LEU A 114 17.54 6.49 -26.32
CA LEU A 114 17.69 6.09 -24.92
C LEU A 114 18.76 6.96 -24.25
N ARG A 115 18.47 7.42 -23.04
CA ARG A 115 19.33 8.35 -22.30
C ARG A 115 20.56 7.64 -21.77
N THR A 116 21.75 8.01 -22.24
CA THR A 116 23.02 7.39 -21.85
C THR A 116 23.75 8.13 -20.74
N HIS A 117 23.54 9.44 -20.60
CA HIS A 117 24.20 10.26 -19.59
C HIS A 117 23.24 11.27 -18.96
N GLU A 118 23.48 11.61 -17.70
CA GLU A 118 22.87 12.73 -17.00
C GLU A 118 23.94 13.41 -16.17
N VAL A 119 24.15 14.70 -16.40
CA VAL A 119 25.08 15.51 -15.62
C VAL A 119 24.26 16.45 -14.75
N ASN A 120 24.35 16.30 -13.44
CA ASN A 120 23.64 17.18 -12.52
C ASN A 120 24.33 18.56 -12.42
N PRO A 121 23.71 19.55 -11.74
CA PRO A 121 24.29 20.89 -11.65
C PRO A 121 25.62 20.99 -10.89
N LEU A 122 26.03 19.94 -10.18
CA LEU A 122 27.33 19.86 -9.50
C LEU A 122 28.41 19.26 -10.40
N GLY A 123 28.07 18.88 -11.64
CA GLY A 123 28.98 18.22 -12.58
C GLY A 123 29.14 16.73 -12.34
N HIS A 124 28.29 16.12 -11.51
CA HIS A 124 28.33 14.67 -11.27
C HIS A 124 27.53 13.95 -12.36
N THR A 125 28.17 12.99 -13.04
CA THR A 125 27.60 12.28 -14.18
C THR A 125 27.07 10.92 -13.78
N THR A 126 25.81 10.61 -14.08
CA THR A 126 25.27 9.25 -14.04
C THR A 126 25.21 8.71 -15.47
N THR A 127 25.51 7.42 -15.67
CA THR A 127 25.48 6.81 -17.00
C THR A 127 24.61 5.56 -17.05
N TRP A 128 24.01 5.30 -18.20
CA TRP A 128 23.18 4.12 -18.46
C TRP A 128 23.63 3.41 -19.73
N LYS A 129 23.50 2.08 -19.72
CA LYS A 129 23.68 1.22 -20.90
C LYS A 129 22.45 0.37 -21.09
N TYR A 130 22.13 0.11 -22.34
CA TYR A 130 20.96 -0.64 -22.74
C TYR A 130 21.38 -1.87 -23.55
N ASP A 131 20.58 -2.93 -23.46
CA ASP A 131 20.71 -4.07 -24.36
C ASP A 131 20.10 -3.78 -25.73
N ASN A 132 20.20 -4.74 -26.66
CA ASN A 132 19.70 -4.59 -28.03
C ASN A 132 18.17 -4.44 -28.13
N ASP A 133 17.43 -4.77 -27.06
CA ASP A 133 15.97 -4.60 -27.00
C ASP A 133 15.61 -3.24 -26.35
N GLY A 134 16.60 -2.38 -26.06
CA GLY A 134 16.44 -1.09 -25.41
C GLY A 134 16.15 -1.17 -23.91
N ARG A 135 16.37 -2.34 -23.28
CA ARG A 135 16.16 -2.51 -21.84
C ARG A 135 17.43 -2.13 -21.09
N LEU A 136 17.26 -1.52 -19.92
CA LEU A 136 18.39 -1.05 -19.13
C LEU A 136 19.26 -2.21 -18.65
N GLU A 137 20.50 -2.29 -19.13
CA GLU A 137 21.49 -3.32 -18.79
C GLU A 137 22.33 -2.91 -17.57
N SER A 138 22.74 -1.65 -17.50
CA SER A 138 23.49 -1.13 -16.35
C SER A 138 23.32 0.36 -16.12
N MET A 139 23.47 0.78 -14.86
CA MET A 139 23.48 2.16 -14.42
C MET A 139 24.71 2.39 -13.54
N THR A 140 25.53 3.39 -13.86
CA THR A 140 26.74 3.74 -13.09
C THR A 140 26.52 5.03 -12.32
N ASP A 141 26.72 4.97 -11.01
CA ASP A 141 26.68 6.12 -10.09
C ASP A 141 27.81 7.13 -10.42
N PRO A 142 27.64 8.43 -10.11
CA PRO A 142 28.69 9.41 -10.36
C PRO A 142 30.07 9.11 -9.81
N ARG A 143 30.17 8.37 -8.70
CA ARG A 143 31.46 7.92 -8.17
C ARG A 143 32.22 6.99 -9.14
N GLY A 144 31.52 6.28 -10.02
CA GLY A 144 32.11 5.45 -11.07
C GLY A 144 32.51 6.22 -12.33
N ASN A 145 32.08 7.47 -12.47
CA ASN A 145 32.33 8.31 -13.65
C ASN A 145 33.42 9.37 -13.40
N VAL A 146 34.12 9.32 -12.27
CA VAL A 146 35.28 10.18 -12.00
C VAL A 146 36.57 9.55 -12.54
N VAL A 147 37.55 10.39 -12.87
CA VAL A 147 38.85 9.93 -13.37
C VAL A 147 39.54 9.02 -12.35
N GLY A 148 39.94 7.83 -12.80
CA GLY A 148 40.63 6.84 -11.98
C GLY A 148 39.72 5.89 -11.19
N ALA A 149 38.39 6.07 -11.25
CA ALA A 149 37.45 5.09 -10.71
C ALA A 149 37.29 3.88 -11.63
N THR A 150 37.01 2.72 -11.03
CA THR A 150 36.57 1.53 -11.76
C THR A 150 35.05 1.56 -11.86
N ALA A 151 34.50 2.02 -12.99
CA ALA A 151 33.05 2.19 -13.17
C ALA A 151 32.21 0.97 -12.73
N ALA A 152 32.69 -0.26 -12.99
CA ALA A 152 32.02 -1.49 -12.61
C ALA A 152 31.81 -1.66 -11.09
N GLU A 153 32.66 -1.07 -10.24
CA GLU A 153 32.52 -1.10 -8.76
C GLU A 153 31.43 -0.16 -8.25
N PHE A 154 30.89 0.69 -9.13
CA PHE A 154 29.83 1.67 -8.84
C PHE A 154 28.62 1.47 -9.74
N ALA A 155 28.56 0.35 -10.48
CA ALA A 155 27.50 0.04 -11.42
C ALA A 155 26.50 -0.95 -10.82
N THR A 156 25.22 -0.65 -10.99
CA THR A 156 24.14 -1.63 -10.82
C THR A 156 23.84 -2.25 -12.18
N SER A 157 23.75 -3.57 -12.27
CA SER A 157 23.44 -4.26 -13.52
C SER A 157 22.16 -5.07 -13.43
N PHE A 158 21.53 -5.27 -14.59
CA PHE A 158 20.23 -5.91 -14.73
C PHE A 158 20.31 -7.01 -15.78
N GLN A 159 19.62 -8.11 -15.53
CA GLN A 159 19.49 -9.21 -16.48
C GLN A 159 18.02 -9.51 -16.73
N TYR A 160 17.72 -9.93 -17.94
CA TYR A 160 16.38 -10.20 -18.41
C TYR A 160 16.27 -11.61 -19.00
N ASP A 161 15.08 -12.19 -18.95
CA ASP A 161 14.76 -13.37 -19.75
C ASP A 161 14.33 -12.99 -21.18
N ALA A 162 14.08 -14.00 -22.01
CA ALA A 162 13.63 -13.82 -23.39
C ALA A 162 12.23 -13.19 -23.52
N ALA A 163 11.42 -13.18 -22.45
CA ALA A 163 10.10 -12.55 -22.43
C ALA A 163 10.17 -11.08 -22.00
N GLY A 164 11.35 -10.57 -21.62
CA GLY A 164 11.50 -9.19 -21.15
C GLY A 164 11.45 -9.03 -19.63
N ASN A 165 11.26 -10.10 -18.87
CA ASN A 165 11.15 -9.99 -17.43
C ASN A 165 12.54 -9.83 -16.80
N ARG A 166 12.67 -8.91 -15.84
CA ARG A 166 13.94 -8.70 -15.13
C ARG A 166 14.20 -9.83 -14.14
N THR A 167 15.14 -10.70 -14.45
CA THR A 167 15.47 -11.89 -13.65
C THR A 167 16.53 -11.62 -12.60
N LYS A 168 17.38 -10.62 -12.79
CA LYS A 168 18.45 -10.31 -11.84
C LYS A 168 18.73 -8.82 -11.73
N ILE A 169 19.01 -8.37 -10.52
CA ILE A 169 19.59 -7.07 -10.19
C ILE A 169 20.86 -7.35 -9.41
N ILE A 170 21.98 -6.78 -9.83
CA ILE A 170 23.26 -6.90 -9.13
C ILE A 170 23.68 -5.49 -8.73
N ASP A 171 23.84 -5.26 -7.44
CA ASP A 171 24.29 -3.97 -6.91
C ASP A 171 25.81 -3.78 -7.12
N PRO A 172 26.34 -2.57 -6.86
CA PRO A 172 27.78 -2.32 -7.03
C PRO A 172 28.69 -3.14 -6.10
N LEU A 173 28.15 -3.70 -5.01
CA LEU A 173 28.87 -4.59 -4.10
C LEU A 173 28.85 -6.07 -4.57
N GLY A 174 28.26 -6.35 -5.73
CA GLY A 174 28.11 -7.69 -6.28
C GLY A 174 27.00 -8.52 -5.64
N ARG A 175 26.20 -7.95 -4.74
CA ARG A 175 25.05 -8.62 -4.15
C ARG A 175 23.91 -8.64 -5.15
N SER A 176 23.23 -9.78 -5.28
CA SER A 176 22.19 -9.93 -6.30
C SER A 176 20.82 -10.26 -5.73
N THR A 177 19.80 -9.60 -6.28
CA THR A 177 18.40 -10.01 -6.14
C THR A 177 17.99 -10.78 -7.39
N VAL A 178 17.40 -11.96 -7.23
CA VAL A 178 16.98 -12.83 -8.36
C VAL A 178 15.47 -12.99 -8.33
N THR A 179 14.81 -12.88 -9.48
CA THR A 179 13.37 -13.08 -9.62
C THR A 179 13.09 -14.20 -10.61
N GLU A 180 12.28 -15.17 -10.18
CA GLU A 180 11.72 -16.23 -11.01
C GLU A 180 10.29 -15.87 -11.43
N TYR A 181 9.91 -16.20 -12.66
CA TYR A 181 8.59 -15.90 -13.22
C TYR A 181 7.87 -17.17 -13.65
N ASP A 182 6.54 -17.12 -13.68
CA ASP A 182 5.72 -18.15 -14.34
C ASP A 182 5.54 -17.86 -15.84
N ALA A 183 4.86 -18.79 -16.54
CA ALA A 183 4.57 -18.65 -17.97
C ALA A 183 3.65 -17.46 -18.32
N SER A 184 3.03 -16.83 -17.33
CA SER A 184 2.22 -15.61 -17.49
C SER A 184 3.01 -14.36 -17.12
N ASN A 185 4.34 -14.44 -17.01
CA ASN A 185 5.24 -13.34 -16.65
C ASN A 185 4.97 -12.75 -15.27
N ARG A 186 4.44 -13.55 -14.33
CA ARG A 186 4.21 -13.12 -12.94
C ARG A 186 5.33 -13.65 -12.04
N PRO A 187 5.85 -12.86 -11.09
CA PRO A 187 6.94 -13.31 -10.22
C PRO A 187 6.45 -14.42 -9.29
N THR A 188 7.12 -15.57 -9.28
CA THR A 188 6.82 -16.70 -8.40
C THR A 188 7.74 -16.76 -7.20
N LYS A 189 9.00 -16.31 -7.35
CA LYS A 189 9.95 -16.15 -6.25
C LYS A 189 10.84 -14.95 -6.46
N VAL A 190 11.17 -14.27 -5.36
CA VAL A 190 12.18 -13.22 -5.30
C VAL A 190 13.19 -13.60 -4.23
N PHE A 191 14.43 -13.86 -4.62
CA PHE A 191 15.55 -14.09 -3.71
C PHE A 191 16.21 -12.75 -3.40
N ASP A 192 16.34 -12.43 -2.11
CA ASP A 192 17.14 -11.28 -1.69
C ASP A 192 18.65 -11.52 -1.88
N ALA A 193 19.45 -10.50 -1.58
CA ALA A 193 20.91 -10.54 -1.61
C ALA A 193 21.54 -11.69 -0.78
N ASN A 194 20.83 -12.22 0.21
CA ASN A 194 21.27 -13.32 1.06
C ASN A 194 20.70 -14.67 0.59
N ASN A 195 20.18 -14.73 -0.64
CA ASN A 195 19.54 -15.90 -1.25
C ASN A 195 18.31 -16.40 -0.47
N ARG A 196 17.59 -15.51 0.21
CA ARG A 196 16.40 -15.84 0.97
C ARG A 196 15.14 -15.57 0.12
N PRO A 197 14.31 -16.58 -0.17
CA PRO A 197 13.19 -16.43 -1.09
C PRO A 197 11.94 -15.86 -0.42
N THR A 198 11.30 -14.91 -1.10
CA THR A 198 9.89 -14.59 -0.93
C THR A 198 9.12 -15.24 -2.07
N ALA A 199 8.21 -16.17 -1.76
CA ALA A 199 7.43 -16.89 -2.77
C ALA A 199 6.02 -16.31 -2.91
N TYR A 200 5.51 -16.33 -4.13
CA TYR A 200 4.18 -15.85 -4.51
C TYR A 200 3.43 -16.96 -5.23
N GLU A 201 2.18 -17.16 -4.81
CA GLU A 201 1.26 -18.05 -5.51
C GLU A 201 0.04 -17.26 -5.93
N TYR A 202 -0.54 -17.66 -7.06
CA TYR A 202 -1.64 -16.93 -7.67
C TYR A 202 -2.85 -17.85 -7.86
N ASP A 203 -4.04 -17.26 -7.78
CA ASP A 203 -5.26 -17.93 -8.18
C ASP A 203 -5.38 -17.99 -9.72
N LYS A 204 -6.43 -18.68 -10.18
CA LYS A 204 -6.73 -18.85 -11.61
C LYS A 204 -7.03 -17.54 -12.35
N LEU A 205 -7.36 -16.47 -11.62
CA LEU A 205 -7.70 -15.16 -12.19
C LEU A 205 -6.52 -14.20 -12.22
N GLY A 206 -5.33 -14.62 -11.76
CA GLY A 206 -4.17 -13.73 -11.77
C GLY A 206 -3.79 -13.14 -10.42
N ARG A 207 -4.63 -13.30 -9.39
CA ARG A 207 -4.52 -12.55 -8.14
C ARG A 207 -3.65 -13.31 -7.15
N VAL A 208 -2.88 -12.58 -6.34
CA VAL A 208 -1.99 -13.18 -5.33
C VAL A 208 -2.82 -13.91 -4.28
N GLN A 209 -2.67 -15.23 -4.21
CA GLN A 209 -3.35 -16.08 -3.23
C GLN A 209 -2.49 -16.29 -1.98
N ASN A 210 -1.18 -16.45 -2.14
CA ASN A 210 -0.26 -16.64 -1.03
C ASN A 210 1.04 -15.84 -1.23
N VAL A 211 1.56 -15.30 -0.13
CA VAL A 211 2.91 -14.72 -0.05
C VAL A 211 3.65 -15.34 1.11
N SER A 212 4.77 -16.01 0.85
CA SER A 212 5.60 -16.64 1.87
C SER A 212 6.92 -15.90 1.99
N ALA A 213 7.08 -15.12 3.05
CA ALA A 213 8.36 -14.49 3.37
C ALA A 213 9.41 -15.54 3.79
N PRO A 214 10.72 -15.23 3.72
CA PRO A 214 11.73 -16.23 4.00
C PRO A 214 11.61 -16.83 5.41
N ASN A 215 11.57 -18.16 5.48
CA ASN A 215 11.44 -18.92 6.73
C ASN A 215 10.21 -18.53 7.57
N ARG A 216 9.14 -18.03 6.95
CA ARG A 216 7.86 -17.70 7.60
C ARG A 216 6.71 -18.47 6.95
N PRO A 217 5.67 -18.82 7.72
CA PRO A 217 4.41 -19.27 7.13
C PRO A 217 3.83 -18.23 6.16
N ALA A 218 3.03 -18.69 5.21
CA ALA A 218 2.42 -17.82 4.22
C ALA A 218 1.43 -16.83 4.86
N THR A 219 1.32 -15.65 4.24
CA THR A 219 0.13 -14.81 4.32
C THR A 219 -0.78 -15.19 3.17
N SER A 220 -2.03 -15.56 3.45
CA SER A 220 -3.00 -15.98 2.43
C SER A 220 -4.06 -14.90 2.23
N PHE A 221 -4.47 -14.72 0.98
CA PHE A 221 -5.49 -13.74 0.56
C PHE A 221 -6.66 -14.48 -0.07
N GLY A 222 -7.86 -14.21 0.42
CA GLY A 222 -9.11 -14.68 -0.17
C GLY A 222 -9.86 -13.51 -0.78
N TYR A 223 -10.52 -13.76 -1.90
CA TYR A 223 -11.24 -12.74 -2.65
C TYR A 223 -12.68 -13.15 -2.88
N ASP A 224 -13.58 -12.17 -2.87
CA ASP A 224 -14.97 -12.36 -3.24
C ASP A 224 -15.14 -12.57 -4.76
N LEU A 225 -16.37 -12.86 -5.18
CA LEU A 225 -16.74 -13.05 -6.59
C LEU A 225 -16.61 -11.76 -7.43
N ALA A 226 -16.65 -10.59 -6.80
CA ALA A 226 -16.52 -9.30 -7.46
C ALA A 226 -15.05 -8.88 -7.64
N GLY A 227 -14.11 -9.59 -7.02
CA GLY A 227 -12.68 -9.29 -7.12
C GLY A 227 -12.09 -8.64 -5.87
N ASN A 228 -12.91 -8.28 -4.88
CA ASN A 228 -12.46 -7.56 -3.69
C ASN A 228 -11.78 -8.51 -2.70
N LEU A 229 -10.83 -7.99 -1.94
CA LEU A 229 -10.10 -8.74 -0.92
C LEU A 229 -11.01 -9.06 0.26
N GLU A 230 -11.58 -10.25 0.32
CA GLU A 230 -12.52 -10.64 1.37
C GLU A 230 -11.81 -11.03 2.67
N THR A 231 -10.68 -11.74 2.59
CA THR A 231 -9.97 -12.27 3.76
C THR A 231 -8.46 -12.16 3.66
N VAL A 232 -7.81 -11.93 4.79
CA VAL A 232 -6.34 -12.00 4.93
C VAL A 232 -6.01 -12.89 6.12
N THR A 233 -5.29 -13.98 5.89
CA THR A 233 -4.76 -14.85 6.94
C THR A 233 -3.28 -14.55 7.12
N THR A 234 -2.91 -14.03 8.29
CA THR A 234 -1.52 -13.72 8.65
C THR A 234 -0.68 -14.98 8.91
N PRO A 235 0.66 -14.89 8.91
CA PRO A 235 1.54 -16.02 9.23
C PRO A 235 1.34 -16.60 10.64
N LEU A 236 0.73 -15.84 11.54
CA LEU A 236 0.39 -16.27 12.91
C LEU A 236 -1.01 -16.92 12.99
N GLY A 237 -1.67 -17.12 11.85
CA GLY A 237 -3.02 -17.69 11.76
C GLY A 237 -4.14 -16.77 12.21
N LYS A 238 -3.91 -15.46 12.34
CA LYS A 238 -4.99 -14.47 12.53
C LYS A 238 -5.63 -14.16 11.18
N ILE A 239 -6.95 -14.25 11.12
CA ILE A 239 -7.77 -13.96 9.93
C ILE A 239 -8.42 -12.61 10.12
N TYR A 240 -8.33 -11.74 9.11
CA TYR A 240 -9.03 -10.46 9.01
C TYR A 240 -10.01 -10.54 7.85
N ASP A 241 -11.27 -10.20 8.09
CA ASP A 241 -12.30 -10.12 7.04
C ASP A 241 -12.61 -8.66 6.69
N TYR A 242 -12.94 -8.43 5.43
CA TYR A 242 -13.29 -7.12 4.89
C TYR A 242 -14.66 -7.19 4.26
N ASP A 243 -15.51 -6.22 4.57
CA ASP A 243 -16.80 -6.03 3.91
C ASP A 243 -16.72 -4.83 2.95
N TYR A 244 -17.45 -4.92 1.84
CA TYR A 244 -17.49 -3.90 0.81
C TYR A 244 -18.92 -3.46 0.51
N ASP A 245 -19.10 -2.19 0.14
CA ASP A 245 -20.33 -1.74 -0.50
C ASP A 245 -20.38 -2.15 -1.99
N LYS A 246 -21.52 -1.91 -2.63
CA LYS A 246 -21.74 -2.22 -4.06
C LYS A 246 -20.81 -1.45 -5.01
N SER A 247 -20.11 -0.42 -4.52
CA SER A 247 -19.15 0.37 -5.28
C SER A 247 -17.70 -0.05 -4.98
N GLY A 248 -17.49 -1.15 -4.24
CA GLY A 248 -16.16 -1.68 -3.94
C GLY A 248 -15.42 -0.90 -2.86
N ARG A 249 -16.11 -0.04 -2.10
CA ARG A 249 -15.49 0.68 -0.97
C ARG A 249 -15.59 -0.17 0.29
N VAL A 250 -14.49 -0.24 1.05
CA VAL A 250 -14.46 -0.94 2.33
C VAL A 250 -15.46 -0.31 3.30
N THR A 251 -16.40 -1.11 3.80
CA THR A 251 -17.40 -0.68 4.78
C THR A 251 -17.07 -1.15 6.19
N ALA A 252 -16.32 -2.24 6.34
CA ALA A 252 -15.88 -2.74 7.64
C ALA A 252 -14.59 -3.57 7.53
N VAL A 253 -13.77 -3.52 8.59
CA VAL A 253 -12.70 -4.48 8.86
C VAL A 253 -13.09 -5.22 10.14
N LYS A 254 -13.32 -6.53 10.05
CA LYS A 254 -13.78 -7.33 11.20
C LYS A 254 -12.63 -7.60 12.16
N THR A 255 -12.98 -7.81 13.43
CA THR A 255 -12.01 -8.17 14.46
C THR A 255 -11.33 -9.50 14.12
N PRO A 256 -10.01 -9.61 14.28
CA PRO A 256 -9.29 -10.78 13.82
C PRO A 256 -9.65 -12.02 14.64
N HIS A 257 -9.88 -13.14 13.95
CA HIS A 257 -10.21 -14.42 14.58
C HIS A 257 -9.21 -15.51 14.18
N ARG A 258 -9.29 -16.67 14.84
CA ARG A 258 -8.52 -17.88 14.47
C ARG A 258 -9.37 -18.82 13.63
N PRO A 259 -8.78 -19.72 12.83
CA PRO A 259 -9.51 -20.76 12.12
C PRO A 259 -10.41 -21.53 13.10
N GLY A 260 -11.69 -21.70 12.75
CA GLY A 260 -12.67 -22.40 13.58
C GLY A 260 -13.43 -21.53 14.60
N HIS A 261 -12.98 -20.31 14.88
CA HIS A 261 -13.78 -19.32 15.63
C HIS A 261 -14.65 -18.52 14.66
N ARG A 262 -15.78 -19.09 14.21
CA ARG A 262 -16.83 -18.27 13.56
C ARG A 262 -17.43 -17.37 14.64
N ILE A 263 -17.13 -16.07 14.57
CA ILE A 263 -17.86 -15.06 15.33
C ILE A 263 -19.26 -15.01 14.71
N HIS A 264 -20.22 -15.72 15.31
CA HIS A 264 -21.63 -15.45 15.02
C HIS A 264 -21.95 -14.07 15.60
N LEU A 265 -21.97 -13.04 14.76
CA LEU A 265 -22.64 -11.80 15.12
C LEU A 265 -24.12 -12.13 15.33
N HIS A 266 -24.52 -12.31 16.59
CA HIS A 266 -25.92 -12.23 16.94
C HIS A 266 -26.32 -10.76 16.78
N LEU A 267 -26.95 -10.43 15.65
CA LEU A 267 -27.83 -9.27 15.58
C LEU A 267 -29.05 -9.60 16.46
N GLY A 268 -28.88 -9.45 17.77
CA GLY A 268 -29.94 -9.57 18.75
C GLY A 268 -30.94 -8.45 18.51
N ARG A 269 -32.10 -8.80 17.96
CA ARG A 269 -33.28 -7.93 17.99
C ARG A 269 -33.63 -7.72 19.46
N VAL A 270 -33.69 -6.47 19.92
CA VAL A 270 -34.23 -6.12 21.23
C VAL A 270 -35.72 -6.47 21.25
N GLY A 271 -36.03 -7.69 21.70
CA GLY A 271 -37.38 -8.16 22.00
C GLY A 271 -37.65 -8.00 23.49
N ARG A 272 -38.83 -7.47 23.83
CA ARG A 272 -39.26 -7.21 25.21
C ARG A 272 -39.34 -8.53 25.99
N HIS A 273 -39.08 -8.39 27.29
CA HIS A 273 -39.32 -9.36 28.36
C HIS A 273 -40.66 -10.09 28.15
N ASP A 274 -40.66 -11.42 28.30
CA ASP A 274 -41.82 -12.34 28.39
C ASP A 274 -42.16 -13.20 27.15
N ASP A 275 -41.17 -13.94 26.62
CA ASP A 275 -41.43 -15.15 25.81
C ASP A 275 -40.67 -16.36 26.40
N PRO A 276 -41.31 -17.53 26.63
CA PRO A 276 -40.65 -18.72 27.13
C PRO A 276 -39.77 -19.38 26.05
N PRO A 277 -38.67 -20.07 26.41
CA PRO A 277 -37.68 -20.55 25.45
C PRO A 277 -38.27 -21.64 24.55
N ARG A 278 -38.37 -21.34 23.24
CA ARG A 278 -38.56 -22.36 22.20
C ARG A 278 -37.21 -23.00 21.90
N TRP A 279 -37.10 -24.30 22.17
CA TRP A 279 -35.94 -25.11 21.80
C TRP A 279 -35.88 -25.29 20.28
N LEU A 280 -34.90 -24.69 19.62
CA LEU A 280 -34.58 -24.99 18.22
C LEU A 280 -33.74 -26.27 18.17
N HIS A 281 -34.29 -27.30 17.54
CA HIS A 281 -33.60 -28.56 17.26
C HIS A 281 -32.46 -28.32 16.26
N HIS A 282 -31.24 -28.74 16.63
CA HIS A 282 -30.12 -28.82 15.70
C HIS A 282 -30.30 -30.03 14.76
N VAL A 283 -30.52 -29.78 13.48
CA VAL A 283 -30.31 -30.79 12.43
C VAL A 283 -28.84 -30.77 12.03
N ARG A 284 -28.13 -31.89 12.24
CA ARG A 284 -26.78 -32.10 11.68
C ARG A 284 -26.93 -32.55 10.23
N VAL A 285 -26.44 -31.76 9.29
CA VAL A 285 -26.25 -32.17 7.90
C VAL A 285 -24.86 -32.79 7.77
N ARG A 286 -24.77 -34.00 7.19
CA ARG A 286 -23.50 -34.67 6.90
C ARG A 286 -22.85 -34.07 5.63
N PRO A 287 -21.52 -34.16 5.46
CA PRO A 287 -20.79 -33.49 4.38
C PRO A 287 -21.07 -34.02 2.97
N ASP A 288 -21.91 -35.05 2.82
CA ASP A 288 -22.21 -35.74 1.56
C ASP A 288 -23.63 -35.47 1.02
N GLY A 289 -24.41 -34.58 1.65
CA GLY A 289 -25.60 -33.98 1.02
C GLY A 289 -26.84 -34.87 0.89
N SER A 290 -26.95 -35.99 1.63
CA SER A 290 -28.21 -36.77 1.69
C SER A 290 -29.13 -36.32 2.85
N HIS A 291 -30.45 -36.37 2.63
CA HIS A 291 -31.51 -36.13 3.63
C HIS A 291 -32.39 -37.38 3.69
N ASP A 292 -32.75 -37.81 4.90
CA ASP A 292 -33.63 -38.96 5.13
C ASP A 292 -34.94 -38.43 5.73
N GLU A 293 -36.04 -38.53 4.97
CA GLU A 293 -37.39 -38.25 5.45
C GLU A 293 -38.11 -39.54 5.81
N GLY A 294 -38.58 -39.63 7.06
CA GLY A 294 -39.81 -40.33 7.40
C GLY A 294 -39.69 -41.62 8.21
N GLY A 295 -40.24 -41.60 9.43
CA GLY A 295 -40.58 -42.84 10.14
C GLY A 295 -40.89 -42.71 11.63
N LEU A 296 -42.02 -42.09 11.99
CA LEU A 296 -42.62 -42.21 13.32
C LEU A 296 -43.15 -43.65 13.54
N GLN A 297 -42.69 -44.36 14.58
CA GLN A 297 -43.51 -45.29 15.35
C GLN A 297 -43.10 -45.33 16.83
N ARG A 298 -44.10 -45.25 17.72
CA ARG A 298 -44.00 -45.40 19.18
C ARG A 298 -44.27 -46.86 19.56
N HIS A 299 -43.49 -47.44 20.50
CA HIS A 299 -43.93 -47.96 21.81
C HIS A 299 -42.93 -48.92 22.50
N HIS A 300 -42.71 -48.64 23.80
CA HIS A 300 -42.42 -49.51 24.97
C HIS A 300 -41.00 -50.07 25.29
N PRO A 301 -40.70 -50.33 26.60
CA PRO A 301 -39.36 -50.18 27.18
C PRO A 301 -38.69 -51.48 27.71
N GLY A 302 -37.34 -51.49 27.65
CA GLY A 302 -36.38 -52.24 28.48
C GLY A 302 -36.13 -53.73 28.15
N PRO A 303 -35.09 -54.39 28.74
CA PRO A 303 -33.95 -53.86 29.50
C PRO A 303 -32.54 -54.51 29.25
N GLN A 304 -31.51 -53.85 29.80
CA GLN A 304 -30.30 -54.38 30.50
C GLN A 304 -28.94 -54.74 29.82
N LEU A 305 -27.91 -54.54 30.68
CA LEU A 305 -26.47 -54.96 30.70
C LEU A 305 -25.46 -54.06 29.97
N HIS A 306 -24.30 -53.64 30.53
CA HIS A 306 -23.69 -53.78 31.86
C HIS A 306 -22.59 -52.68 31.99
N LEU A 307 -22.56 -51.96 33.12
CA LEU A 307 -21.45 -51.10 33.54
C LEU A 307 -20.47 -51.93 34.38
N ARG A 308 -19.20 -52.03 33.98
CA ARG A 308 -18.11 -52.44 34.88
C ARG A 308 -17.29 -51.21 35.30
N ARG A 309 -17.40 -50.89 36.60
CA ARG A 309 -16.38 -50.16 37.37
C ARG A 309 -15.25 -51.14 37.71
N CYS A 310 -14.00 -50.67 37.64
CA CYS A 310 -12.91 -51.25 38.42
C CYS A 310 -12.38 -50.18 39.38
N ARG A 311 -12.29 -50.60 40.65
CA ARG A 311 -11.83 -49.85 41.82
C ARG A 311 -10.37 -50.24 42.09
N ALA A 312 -9.66 -49.34 42.78
CA ALA A 312 -8.28 -49.46 43.23
C ALA A 312 -8.07 -50.53 44.33
N ASP A 313 -6.82 -51.00 44.43
CA ASP A 313 -6.07 -51.49 45.62
C ASP A 313 -4.58 -51.30 45.27
N GLN A 314 -3.80 -50.47 45.99
CA GLN A 314 -3.02 -50.66 47.23
C GLN A 314 -1.63 -51.33 47.03
N ASP A 315 -0.70 -50.87 47.90
CA ASP A 315 0.74 -51.21 48.07
C ASP A 315 1.72 -50.42 47.18
N GLY A 316 2.75 -49.71 47.66
CA GLY A 316 3.38 -49.55 48.98
C GLY A 316 4.88 -49.37 48.76
N GLU A 317 5.49 -48.25 49.21
CA GLU A 317 6.85 -48.18 49.80
C GLU A 317 7.32 -46.72 50.04
N GLN A 318 7.70 -46.47 51.29
CA GLN A 318 8.43 -45.30 51.76
C GLN A 318 9.93 -45.44 51.46
N ARG A 319 10.61 -44.33 51.14
CA ARG A 319 11.97 -44.05 51.65
C ARG A 319 12.21 -42.56 51.86
N ASP A 320 12.62 -42.27 53.10
CA ASP A 320 13.15 -41.01 53.60
C ASP A 320 14.41 -40.54 52.86
N GLN A 321 14.59 -39.21 52.79
CA GLN A 321 15.83 -38.58 53.27
C GLN A 321 15.65 -37.07 53.53
N HIS A 322 15.75 -36.72 54.81
CA HIS A 322 15.96 -35.38 55.36
C HIS A 322 17.26 -34.72 54.84
N ARG A 323 17.21 -33.42 54.55
CA ARG A 323 18.21 -32.47 55.09
C ARG A 323 17.66 -31.05 55.13
N ASP A 324 17.67 -30.53 56.35
CA ASP A 324 17.20 -29.25 56.83
C ASP A 324 18.45 -28.39 57.13
N LEU A 325 18.47 -27.10 56.78
CA LEU A 325 19.29 -26.10 57.50
C LEU A 325 18.85 -24.66 57.18
N ARG A 326 18.84 -23.86 58.24
CA ARG A 326 17.97 -22.73 58.54
C ARG A 326 18.67 -21.36 58.45
N LEU A 327 17.85 -20.34 58.23
CA LEU A 327 17.78 -19.00 58.87
C LEU A 327 18.99 -18.04 58.83
N ARG A 328 18.70 -16.77 58.49
CA ARG A 328 18.66 -15.66 59.48
C ARG A 328 18.02 -14.38 58.92
N HIS A 329 17.66 -13.51 59.86
CA HIS A 329 16.54 -12.56 59.92
C HIS A 329 17.01 -11.10 60.06
N ARG A 330 16.05 -10.15 59.94
CA ARG A 330 15.98 -8.73 60.44
C ARG A 330 16.48 -7.63 59.48
N ARG A 331 15.93 -6.41 59.43
CA ARG A 331 14.84 -5.59 60.09
C ARG A 331 14.76 -4.29 59.24
N ALA A 332 13.60 -3.70 58.90
CA ALA A 332 12.75 -2.74 59.63
C ALA A 332 12.79 -1.29 59.08
N GLY A 333 11.62 -0.62 59.07
CA GLY A 333 11.40 0.84 59.02
C GLY A 333 11.13 1.41 57.62
N GLU A 334 10.18 2.30 57.34
CA GLU A 334 9.22 3.09 58.14
C GLU A 334 8.14 3.63 57.17
N GLN A 335 6.93 3.88 57.68
CA GLN A 335 5.85 4.58 56.98
C GLN A 335 6.02 6.09 57.09
N HIS A 336 5.66 6.88 56.07
CA HIS A 336 5.05 8.20 56.30
C HIS A 336 4.03 8.57 55.22
N ARG A 337 2.94 9.16 55.72
CA ARG A 337 1.70 9.59 55.06
C ARG A 337 1.77 11.09 54.80
N LEU A 338 1.06 11.52 53.75
CA LEU A 338 0.29 12.79 53.62
C LEU A 338 0.93 14.07 53.04
N ARG A 339 0.28 14.51 51.95
CA ARG A 339 -0.32 15.84 51.63
C ARG A 339 0.27 16.65 50.46
N TRP A 340 -0.71 17.18 49.71
CA TRP A 340 -0.70 18.02 48.51
C TRP A 340 -0.34 19.49 48.79
N GLN A 341 0.03 20.21 47.71
CA GLN A 341 0.42 21.65 47.52
C GLN A 341 1.95 21.79 47.35
N ASP A 342 2.54 22.44 46.34
CA ASP A 342 2.08 23.45 45.37
C ASP A 342 2.92 23.46 44.07
N LEU A 343 2.37 24.12 43.04
CA LEU A 343 2.88 24.35 41.68
C LEU A 343 4.27 25.04 41.59
N ARG A 344 5.12 24.59 40.65
CA ARG A 344 5.40 25.29 39.35
C ARG A 344 6.47 24.58 38.49
N VAL A 345 6.01 24.16 37.31
CA VAL A 345 6.60 24.26 35.96
C VAL A 345 8.12 24.02 35.77
N ARG A 346 8.44 22.88 35.14
CA ARG A 346 9.32 22.85 33.95
C ARG A 346 8.93 21.67 33.05
N LEU A 347 8.74 21.98 31.76
CA LEU A 347 8.44 21.03 30.69
C LEU A 347 9.58 20.04 30.52
N GLU A 348 9.29 18.74 30.43
CA GLU A 348 9.75 17.84 29.35
C GLU A 348 9.25 16.41 29.67
N GLN A 349 8.76 15.71 28.64
CA GLN A 349 8.68 14.25 28.54
C GLN A 349 7.59 13.51 29.36
N GLU A 350 6.49 13.16 28.67
CA GLU A 350 6.11 11.77 28.31
C GLU A 350 4.60 11.70 28.00
N ARG A 351 4.25 11.74 26.71
CA ARG A 351 2.98 11.20 26.21
C ARG A 351 3.28 9.91 25.45
N PRO A 352 2.61 8.78 25.77
CA PRO A 352 2.62 7.62 24.91
C PRO A 352 1.79 7.94 23.65
N ALA A 353 2.41 7.83 22.47
CA ALA A 353 1.75 8.14 21.22
C ALA A 353 0.72 7.05 20.83
N GLU A 354 -0.54 7.47 20.89
CA GLU A 354 -1.71 6.92 20.23
C GLU A 354 -1.47 6.83 18.71
N ALA A 355 -1.52 5.62 18.15
CA ALA A 355 -1.53 5.41 16.70
C ALA A 355 -2.98 5.46 16.20
N ALA A 356 -3.45 6.66 15.89
CA ALA A 356 -4.63 6.89 15.08
C ALA A 356 -4.26 6.84 13.60
N TYR A 357 -4.99 6.03 12.84
CA TYR A 357 -5.06 6.08 11.38
C TYR A 357 -5.64 7.43 10.91
N PRO A 358 -5.10 8.02 9.84
CA PRO A 358 -5.90 8.80 8.91
C PRO A 358 -5.98 8.08 7.56
N ALA A 359 -7.20 7.98 7.03
CA ALA A 359 -7.45 7.70 5.63
C ALA A 359 -6.98 8.91 4.80
N GLY A 360 -6.15 8.68 3.78
CA GLY A 360 -5.71 9.71 2.85
C GLY A 360 -4.82 9.10 1.77
N ARG A 361 -5.29 9.18 0.51
CA ARG A 361 -4.62 8.72 -0.71
C ARG A 361 -3.24 9.37 -0.87
N ALA A 362 -2.22 8.57 -1.19
CA ALA A 362 -1.07 8.97 -2.02
C ALA A 362 -0.29 7.71 -2.41
N GLY A 363 -0.03 7.55 -3.70
CA GLY A 363 0.96 6.60 -4.21
C GLY A 363 2.38 7.04 -3.85
N ALA A 364 3.24 6.06 -3.62
CA ALA A 364 4.70 6.16 -3.65
C ALA A 364 5.13 4.74 -4.09
N GLU A 365 5.67 4.53 -5.29
CA GLU A 365 7.06 4.82 -5.64
C GLU A 365 8.00 4.56 -4.46
N LEU A 366 8.37 3.29 -4.32
CA LEU A 366 9.49 2.88 -3.49
C LEU A 366 10.74 2.83 -4.38
N HIS A 367 11.54 3.89 -4.28
CA HIS A 367 12.98 3.78 -4.40
C HIS A 367 13.48 2.79 -3.34
N LEU A 368 14.17 1.75 -3.79
CA LEU A 368 15.03 0.91 -2.95
C LEU A 368 16.37 0.76 -3.68
N ALA A 369 17.41 1.03 -2.90
CA ALA A 369 18.82 1.13 -3.26
C ALA A 369 19.45 -0.16 -3.79
#